data_AF-A0AB38H8F7-F1
#
_entry.id   AF-A0AB38H8F7-F1
#
_cell.length_a   1.000
_cell.length_b   1.000
_cell.length_c   1.000
_cell.angle_alpha   90.00
_cell.angle_beta   90.00
_cell.angle_gamma   90.00
#
_symmetry.space_group_name_H-M   'P 1'
#
loop_
_entity.id
_entity.type
_entity.pdbx_description
1 polymer ?
#
loop_
_entity_poly.entity_id
_entity_poly.type
_entity_poly.pdbx_seq_one_letter_code
_entity_poly.pdbx_strand_id
1 'polypeptide(L)'
;MMNRRRFIQIGATTILALGASRLGFAMKAENKVALRVIGTTDIHSFLTDFDYYKDAPTPKFGFTRTATLIEQARKEAKNSVLVDNGDLIQGNPIADYQAAKGYKILRLMP
;
A
#
# COMPACT_ATOMS: atom_id res chain seq x y z
N MET A 1 -44.62 -46.39 -2.70
CA MET A 1 -44.38 -46.17 -4.15
C MET A 1 -44.51 -44.68 -4.45
N MET A 2 -43.62 -44.12 -5.26
CA MET A 2 -43.61 -42.68 -5.56
C MET A 2 -44.56 -42.37 -6.71
N ASN A 3 -45.47 -41.39 -6.53
CA ASN A 3 -46.46 -41.02 -7.55
C ASN A 3 -45.84 -40.11 -8.62
N ARG A 4 -46.24 -40.29 -9.90
CA ARG A 4 -45.77 -39.48 -11.06
C ARG A 4 -45.83 -37.97 -10.84
N ARG A 5 -46.85 -37.50 -10.11
CA ARG A 5 -47.02 -36.07 -9.76
C ARG A 5 -45.95 -35.58 -8.79
N ARG A 6 -45.59 -36.39 -7.79
CA ARG A 6 -44.51 -36.08 -6.83
C ARG A 6 -43.13 -36.10 -7.51
N PHE A 7 -42.91 -37.02 -8.44
CA PHE A 7 -41.65 -37.09 -9.21
C PHE A 7 -41.44 -35.83 -10.07
N ILE A 8 -42.48 -35.40 -10.80
CA ILE A 8 -42.43 -34.18 -11.61
C ILE A 8 -42.25 -32.93 -10.74
N GLN A 9 -42.95 -32.84 -9.60
CA GLN A 9 -42.80 -31.73 -8.67
C GLN A 9 -41.37 -31.62 -8.13
N ILE A 10 -40.78 -32.72 -7.64
CA ILE A 10 -39.41 -32.71 -7.09
C ILE A 10 -38.38 -32.30 -8.16
N GLY A 11 -38.53 -32.79 -9.39
CA GLY A 11 -37.67 -32.41 -10.52
C GLY A 11 -37.78 -30.92 -10.88
N ALA A 12 -39.02 -30.38 -10.92
CA ALA A 12 -39.24 -28.97 -11.19
C ALA A 12 -38.66 -28.05 -10.09
N THR A 13 -38.82 -28.41 -8.81
CA THR A 13 -38.33 -27.60 -7.69
C THR A 13 -36.80 -27.60 -7.61
N THR A 14 -36.16 -28.73 -7.90
CA THR A 14 -34.68 -28.82 -7.91
C THR A 14 -34.08 -28.01 -9.06
N ILE A 15 -34.66 -28.08 -10.27
CA ILE A 15 -34.23 -27.25 -11.41
C ILE A 15 -34.39 -25.75 -11.09
N LEU A 16 -35.51 -25.36 -10.49
CA LEU A 16 -35.76 -23.96 -10.12
C LEU A 16 -34.76 -23.46 -9.05
N ALA A 17 -34.46 -24.26 -8.04
CA ALA A 17 -33.50 -23.93 -6.99
C ALA A 17 -32.05 -23.81 -7.51
N LEU A 18 -31.64 -24.72 -8.40
CA LEU A 18 -30.33 -24.68 -9.07
C LEU A 18 -30.22 -23.56 -10.12
N GLY A 19 -31.33 -23.15 -10.74
CA GLY A 19 -31.37 -22.02 -11.67
C GLY A 19 -31.35 -20.67 -10.96
N ALA A 20 -32.12 -20.51 -9.88
CA ALA A 20 -32.20 -19.26 -9.11
C ALA A 20 -30.88 -18.89 -8.42
N SER A 21 -30.09 -19.88 -8.01
CA SER A 21 -28.76 -19.66 -7.42
C SER A 21 -27.78 -19.00 -8.39
N ARG A 22 -27.92 -19.17 -9.71
CA ARG A 22 -27.05 -18.51 -10.71
C ARG A 22 -27.36 -17.02 -10.90
N LEU A 23 -28.61 -16.61 -10.70
CA LEU A 23 -29.02 -15.20 -10.80
C LEU A 23 -28.53 -14.36 -9.61
N GLY A 24 -28.32 -14.99 -8.44
CA GLY A 24 -27.82 -14.32 -7.24
C GLY A 24 -26.33 -13.92 -7.27
N PHE A 25 -25.51 -14.59 -8.09
CA PHE A 25 -24.08 -14.26 -8.20
C PHE A 25 -23.78 -13.07 -9.14
N ALA A 26 -24.65 -12.79 -10.11
CA ALA A 26 -24.42 -11.74 -11.10
C ALA A 26 -24.66 -10.31 -10.57
N MET A 27 -25.45 -10.16 -9.49
CA MET A 27 -25.88 -8.84 -8.98
C MET A 27 -24.87 -8.16 -8.03
N LYS A 28 -23.67 -8.73 -7.81
CA LYS A 28 -22.71 -8.27 -6.79
C LYS A 28 -21.37 -7.75 -7.32
N ALA A 29 -21.31 -7.34 -8.59
CA ALA A 29 -20.13 -6.67 -9.14
C ALA A 29 -20.18 -5.17 -8.84
N GLU A 30 -19.71 -4.75 -7.67
CA GLU A 30 -19.49 -3.33 -7.38
C GLU A 30 -18.13 -2.92 -7.98
N ASN A 31 -18.14 -2.11 -9.05
CA ASN A 31 -16.92 -1.62 -9.73
C ASN A 31 -16.24 -0.48 -8.95
N LYS A 32 -16.10 -0.61 -7.64
CA LYS A 32 -15.42 0.37 -6.79
C LYS A 32 -14.15 -0.26 -6.23
N VAL A 33 -13.04 0.46 -6.34
CA VAL A 33 -11.76 0.06 -5.78
C VAL A 33 -11.35 1.13 -4.77
N ALA A 34 -11.13 0.73 -3.52
CA ALA A 34 -10.52 1.60 -2.53
C ALA A 34 -9.00 1.64 -2.77
N LEU A 35 -8.47 2.85 -2.93
CA LEU A 35 -7.03 3.13 -3.07
C LEU A 35 -6.62 4.11 -1.98
N ARG A 36 -5.50 3.80 -1.30
CA ARG A 36 -4.88 4.71 -0.34
C ARG A 36 -3.63 5.36 -0.94
N VAL A 37 -3.57 6.69 -0.90
CA VAL A 37 -2.36 7.45 -1.25
C VAL A 37 -1.70 7.89 0.05
N ILE A 38 -0.44 7.49 0.24
CA ILE A 38 0.39 7.86 1.39
C ILE A 38 1.44 8.84 0.87
N GLY A 39 1.60 9.98 1.54
CA GLY A 39 2.51 11.05 1.12
C GLY A 39 3.58 11.35 2.17
N THR A 40 4.81 11.59 1.73
CA THR A 40 5.87 12.24 2.51
C THR A 40 6.29 13.55 1.84
N THR A 41 6.88 14.46 2.62
CA THR A 41 7.34 15.77 2.14
C THR A 41 8.51 16.23 3.00
N ASP A 42 9.41 17.02 2.42
CA ASP A 42 10.46 17.76 3.13
C ASP A 42 11.28 16.87 4.08
N ILE A 43 11.62 15.66 3.63
CA ILE A 43 12.40 14.71 4.42
C ILE A 43 13.78 15.29 4.74
N HIS A 44 14.33 16.13 3.85
CA HIS A 44 15.60 16.82 4.00
C HIS A 44 16.76 15.90 4.44
N SER A 45 16.76 14.65 3.95
CA SER A 45 17.73 13.62 4.32
C SER A 45 17.80 13.28 5.82
N PHE A 46 16.75 13.58 6.60
CA PHE A 46 16.57 13.05 7.95
C PHE A 46 16.16 11.56 7.88
N LEU A 47 17.09 10.71 7.43
CA LEU A 47 16.84 9.29 7.18
C LEU A 47 16.65 8.50 8.48
N THR A 48 17.53 8.73 9.45
CA THR A 48 17.52 8.05 10.75
C THR A 48 16.98 8.97 11.84
N ASP A 49 16.70 8.41 13.00
CA ASP A 49 16.28 9.12 14.20
C ASP A 49 17.47 9.65 15.01
N PHE A 50 18.46 10.21 14.31
CA PHE A 50 19.70 10.74 14.90
C PHE A 50 19.86 12.24 14.60
N ASP A 51 20.17 13.01 15.63
CA ASP A 51 20.50 14.44 15.54
C ASP A 51 22.02 14.61 15.47
N TYR A 52 22.53 14.81 14.25
CA TYR A 52 23.97 14.98 13.99
C TYR A 52 24.57 16.24 14.62
N TYR A 53 23.76 17.23 14.99
CA TYR A 53 24.26 18.44 15.66
C TYR A 53 24.47 18.21 17.15
N LYS A 54 23.67 17.32 17.75
CA LYS A 54 23.79 16.95 19.17
C LYS A 54 24.57 15.66 19.39
N ASP A 55 24.94 14.98 18.31
CA ASP A 55 25.57 13.65 18.34
C ASP A 55 24.78 12.66 19.21
N ALA A 56 23.45 12.64 19.03
CA ALA A 56 22.57 11.85 19.87
C ALA A 56 21.30 11.37 19.13
N PRO A 57 20.71 10.22 19.54
CA PRO A 57 19.39 9.81 19.09
C PRO A 57 18.30 10.82 19.47
N THR A 58 17.22 10.86 18.68
CA THR A 58 16.08 11.75 18.92
C THR A 58 14.74 11.09 18.60
N PRO A 59 13.71 11.28 19.44
CA PRO A 59 12.38 10.75 19.14
C PRO A 59 11.57 11.63 18.18
N LYS A 60 12.07 12.82 17.80
CA LYS A 60 11.26 13.86 17.16
C LYS A 60 11.15 13.74 15.64
N PHE A 61 12.18 13.21 14.99
CA PHE A 61 12.26 13.11 13.52
C PHE A 61 13.02 11.85 13.11
N GLY A 62 13.01 11.56 11.81
CA GLY A 62 13.67 10.40 11.22
C GLY A 62 12.72 9.57 10.35
N PHE A 63 13.09 9.38 9.08
CA PHE A 63 12.31 8.60 8.12
C PHE A 63 12.15 7.13 8.56
N THR A 64 13.09 6.56 9.32
CA THR A 64 12.94 5.22 9.95
C THR A 64 11.67 5.10 10.80
N ARG A 65 11.28 6.17 11.51
CA ARG A 65 10.05 6.22 12.30
C ARG A 65 8.83 6.32 11.40
N THR A 66 8.86 7.22 10.42
CA THR A 66 7.81 7.38 9.41
C THR A 66 7.56 6.09 8.62
N ALA A 67 8.61 5.34 8.30
CA ALA A 67 8.53 4.06 7.60
C ALA A 67 7.68 3.03 8.37
N THR A 68 7.73 3.04 9.70
CA THR A 68 6.88 2.18 10.53
C THR A 68 5.40 2.55 10.37
N LEU A 69 5.09 3.85 10.33
CA LEU A 69 3.72 4.34 10.11
C LEU A 69 3.23 4.04 8.69
N ILE A 70 4.10 4.17 7.68
CA ILE A 70 3.80 3.80 6.29
C ILE A 70 3.44 2.32 6.20
N GLU A 71 4.20 1.45 6.86
CA GLU A 71 3.95 0.01 6.87
C GLU A 71 2.62 -0.34 7.56
N GLN A 72 2.29 0.32 8.67
CA GLN A 72 0.99 0.19 9.33
C GLN A 72 -0.14 0.65 8.41
N ALA A 73 -0.01 1.82 7.78
CA ALA A 73 -1.02 2.36 6.87
C ALA A 73 -1.21 1.49 5.62
N ARG A 74 -0.16 0.79 5.15
CA ARG A 74 -0.26 -0.19 4.05
C ARG A 74 -1.05 -1.44 4.45
N LYS A 75 -0.92 -1.90 5.70
CA LYS A 75 -1.67 -3.08 6.21
C LYS A 75 -3.17 -2.83 6.33
N GLU A 76 -3.58 -1.59 6.51
CA GLU A 76 -4.99 -1.19 6.60
C GLU A 76 -5.71 -1.12 5.23
N ALA A 77 -5.00 -1.13 4.11
CA ALA A 77 -5.59 -0.97 2.78
C ALA A 77 -5.03 -1.97 1.76
N LYS A 78 -5.92 -2.68 1.06
CA LYS A 78 -5.54 -3.67 0.02
C LYS A 78 -4.71 -3.04 -1.11
N ASN A 79 -5.08 -1.84 -1.57
CA ASN A 79 -4.36 -1.12 -2.62
C ASN A 79 -3.83 0.18 -2.03
N SER A 80 -2.51 0.39 -2.12
CA SER A 80 -1.89 1.63 -1.68
C SER A 80 -0.71 2.02 -2.56
N VAL A 81 -0.46 3.32 -2.65
CA VAL A 81 0.72 3.91 -3.28
C VAL A 81 1.39 4.87 -2.30
N LEU A 82 2.71 4.94 -2.34
CA LEU A 82 3.50 5.90 -1.57
C LEU A 82 4.10 6.92 -2.56
N VAL A 83 3.93 8.20 -2.26
CA VAL A 83 4.49 9.32 -3.03
C VAL A 83 5.31 10.21 -2.10
N ASP A 84 6.36 10.83 -2.65
CA ASP A 84 7.16 11.84 -1.95
C ASP A 84 7.07 13.17 -2.71
N ASN A 85 6.89 14.26 -1.98
CA ASN A 85 6.66 15.61 -2.52
C ASN A 85 7.97 16.37 -2.83
N GLY A 86 9.14 15.76 -2.63
CA GLY A 86 10.42 16.37 -2.91
C GLY A 86 11.17 16.84 -1.66
N ASP A 87 12.27 17.55 -1.90
CA ASP A 87 13.24 17.95 -0.87
C ASP A 87 13.79 16.78 -0.05
N LEU A 88 14.10 15.69 -0.76
CA LEU A 88 14.56 14.45 -0.17
C LEU A 88 16.07 14.45 0.16
N ILE A 89 16.92 15.03 -0.70
CA ILE A 89 18.35 14.69 -0.78
C ILE A 89 19.30 15.71 -0.13
N GLN A 90 18.78 16.77 0.47
CA GLN A 90 19.55 17.89 1.02
C GLN A 90 18.94 18.42 2.32
N GLY A 91 19.74 18.98 3.23
CA GLY A 91 19.24 19.64 4.46
C GLY A 91 19.58 18.93 5.78
N ASN A 92 20.40 17.89 5.75
CA ASN A 92 20.93 17.22 6.95
C ASN A 92 22.46 17.01 6.79
N PRO A 93 23.27 17.13 7.87
CA PRO A 93 24.72 16.92 7.80
C PRO A 93 25.19 15.67 7.06
N ILE A 94 24.44 14.56 7.10
CA ILE A 94 24.80 13.35 6.34
C ILE A 94 24.70 13.53 4.82
N ALA A 95 23.72 14.32 4.36
CA ALA A 95 23.56 14.64 2.95
C ALA A 95 24.67 15.57 2.49
N ASP A 96 24.99 16.60 3.28
CA ASP A 96 26.07 17.54 2.98
C ASP A 96 27.42 16.81 2.89
N TYR A 97 27.67 15.87 3.82
CA TYR A 97 28.85 15.02 3.79
C TYR A 97 28.93 14.19 2.50
N GLN A 98 27.83 13.57 2.07
CA GLN A 98 27.81 12.78 0.83
C GLN A 98 27.92 13.63 -0.43
N ALA A 99 27.29 14.81 -0.45
CA ALA A 99 27.45 15.76 -1.54
C ALA A 99 28.92 16.23 -1.66
N ALA A 100 29.56 16.55 -0.54
CA ALA A 100 30.97 16.96 -0.50
C ALA A 100 31.94 15.84 -0.91
N LYS A 101 31.64 14.59 -0.56
CA LYS A 101 32.42 13.42 -1.03
C LYS A 101 32.33 13.22 -2.55
N GLY A 102 31.25 13.69 -3.17
CA GLY A 102 30.96 13.56 -4.59
C GLY A 102 30.54 12.14 -4.99
N TYR A 103 29.55 12.04 -5.88
CA TYR A 103 29.25 10.79 -6.56
C TYR A 103 30.36 10.50 -7.60
N LYS A 104 31.27 9.57 -7.31
CA LYS A 104 32.30 9.11 -8.25
C LYS A 104 31.76 8.41 -9.52
N ILE A 105 30.44 8.33 -9.72
CA ILE A 105 29.81 7.43 -10.70
C ILE A 105 29.62 8.03 -12.11
N LEU A 106 29.84 9.33 -12.34
CA LEU A 106 29.70 9.93 -13.69
C LEU A 106 30.98 10.47 -14.34
N ARG A 107 32.17 10.24 -13.75
CA ARG A 107 33.45 10.73 -14.30
C ARG A 107 34.31 9.64 -14.96
N LEU A 108 33.76 8.45 -15.20
CA LEU A 108 34.48 7.30 -15.79
C LEU A 108 33.82 6.73 -17.07
N MET A 109 32.97 7.50 -17.74
CA MET A 109 32.58 7.15 -19.11
C MET A 109 33.39 8.05 -20.07
N PRO A 110 34.38 7.50 -20.82
CA PRO A 110 35.04 8.21 -21.91
C PRO A 110 34.08 8.53 -23.05
#